data_AF-A0A239BA40-F1
#
_entry.id   AF-A0A239BA40-F1
#
_cell.length_a   1.000
_cell.length_b   1.000
_cell.length_c   1.000
_cell.angle_alpha   90.00
_cell.angle_beta   90.00
_cell.angle_gamma   90.00
#
_symmetry.space_group_name_H-M   'P 1'
#
loop_
_entity.id
_entity.type
_entity.pdbx_description
1 polymer ?
#
loop_
_entity_poly.entity_id
_entity_poly.type
_entity_poly.pdbx_seq_one_letter_code
_entity_poly.pdbx_strand_id
1 'polypeptide(L)'
;MSGQLLYSEWVRKPARAEYREAATIVAELLRGKDIAFWIQDTGKLGRVSEEELEFVIAELLPVAAASSLTRLARISTDETNMEKFRRLAGEAKAELNDSIQVRQFRTYREAVEWIEQRL
;
A
#
# COMPACT_ATOMS: atom_id res chain seq x y z
N MET A 1 9.28 -19.38 1.33
CA MET A 1 9.23 -17.97 1.77
C MET A 1 8.58 -17.96 3.13
N SER A 2 9.29 -17.55 4.17
CA SER A 2 8.72 -17.28 5.49
C SER A 2 8.42 -15.79 5.54
N GLY A 3 7.16 -15.41 5.58
CA GLY A 3 6.71 -14.03 5.63
C GLY A 3 5.19 -13.99 5.51
N GLN A 4 4.55 -13.16 6.32
CA GLN A 4 3.10 -13.08 6.41
C GLN A 4 2.53 -12.19 5.30
N LEU A 5 1.32 -12.52 4.86
CA LEU A 5 0.52 -11.68 3.97
C LEU A 5 -0.42 -10.81 4.81
N LEU A 6 -0.35 -9.50 4.61
CA LEU A 6 -1.38 -8.56 5.05
C LEU A 6 -2.38 -8.36 3.91
N TYR A 7 -3.67 -8.51 4.21
CA TYR A 7 -4.75 -8.04 3.35
C TYR A 7 -5.51 -6.93 4.07
N SER A 8 -5.77 -5.83 3.38
CA SER A 8 -6.57 -4.71 3.89
C SER A 8 -7.53 -4.24 2.82
N GLU A 9 -8.77 -3.94 3.21
CA GLU A 9 -9.83 -3.51 2.31
C GLU A 9 -10.53 -2.27 2.86
N TRP A 10 -10.74 -1.29 1.99
CA TRP A 10 -11.71 -0.23 2.25
C TRP A 10 -13.10 -0.73 1.89
N VAL A 11 -13.99 -0.82 2.88
CA VAL A 11 -15.40 -1.25 2.67
C VAL A 11 -16.34 -0.08 2.33
N ARG A 12 -15.90 1.15 2.59
CA ARG A 12 -16.58 2.40 2.24
C ARG A 12 -15.56 3.54 2.13
N LYS A 13 -16.00 4.68 1.59
CA LYS A 13 -15.21 5.91 1.62
C LYS A 13 -14.98 6.33 3.08
N PRO A 14 -13.72 6.46 3.54
CA PRO A 14 -13.43 6.91 4.89
C PRO A 14 -13.57 8.43 5.02
N ALA A 15 -13.81 8.89 6.24
CA ALA A 15 -13.51 10.25 6.63
C ALA A 15 -12.00 10.47 6.69
N ARG A 16 -11.56 11.73 6.66
CA ARG A 16 -10.14 12.12 6.74
C ARG A 16 -9.42 11.48 7.93
N ALA A 17 -10.02 11.55 9.11
CA ALA A 17 -9.44 10.99 10.33
C ALA A 17 -9.27 9.46 10.24
N GLU A 18 -10.27 8.74 9.73
CA GLU A 18 -10.21 7.29 9.55
C GLU A 18 -9.14 6.88 8.54
N TYR A 19 -8.92 7.69 7.50
CA TYR A 19 -7.87 7.45 6.51
C TYR A 19 -6.46 7.53 7.12
N ARG A 20 -6.23 8.53 7.98
CA ARG A 20 -4.97 8.69 8.69
C ARG A 20 -4.76 7.62 9.76
N GLU A 21 -5.80 7.31 10.51
CA GLU A 21 -5.76 6.26 11.53
C GLU A 21 -5.41 4.90 10.91
N ALA A 22 -5.95 4.59 9.72
CA ALA A 22 -5.59 3.37 9.01
C ALA A 22 -4.10 3.29 8.66
N ALA A 23 -3.45 4.42 8.34
CA ALA A 23 -2.01 4.45 8.12
C ALA A 23 -1.24 4.12 9.41
N THR A 24 -1.68 4.65 10.56
CA THR A 24 -1.09 4.32 11.86
C THR A 24 -1.24 2.82 12.19
N ILE A 25 -2.43 2.25 12.02
CA ILE A 25 -2.69 0.82 12.25
C ILE A 25 -1.77 -0.04 11.39
N VAL A 26 -1.65 0.28 10.10
CA VAL A 26 -0.77 -0.48 9.22
C VAL A 26 0.70 -0.32 9.60
N ALA A 27 1.14 0.88 9.97
CA ALA A 27 2.50 1.09 10.44
C ALA A 27 2.83 0.21 11.66
N GLU A 28 1.91 0.09 12.61
CA GLU A 28 2.07 -0.81 13.77
C GLU A 28 2.17 -2.28 13.35
N LEU A 29 1.33 -2.71 12.41
CA LEU A 29 1.38 -4.08 11.87
C LEU A 29 2.71 -4.37 11.17
N LEU A 30 3.22 -3.44 10.35
CA LEU A 30 4.49 -3.57 9.66
C LEU A 30 5.69 -3.59 10.62
N ARG A 31 5.63 -2.87 11.74
CA ARG A 31 6.68 -2.90 12.77
C ARG A 31 6.65 -4.16 13.62
N GLY A 32 5.47 -4.63 13.97
CA GLY A 32 5.29 -5.71 14.95
C GLY A 32 5.23 -7.11 14.37
N LYS A 33 5.08 -7.24 13.04
CA LYS A 33 4.89 -8.53 12.37
C LYS A 33 5.84 -8.65 11.18
N ASP A 34 6.22 -9.89 10.89
CA ASP A 34 7.04 -10.24 9.72
C ASP A 34 6.19 -10.23 8.43
N ILE A 35 5.62 -9.07 8.08
CA ILE A 35 4.78 -8.88 6.90
C ILE A 35 5.69 -8.70 5.68
N ALA A 36 5.78 -9.75 4.86
CA ALA A 36 6.57 -9.70 3.62
C ALA A 36 5.76 -9.18 2.43
N PHE A 37 4.44 -9.36 2.48
CA PHE A 37 3.53 -9.06 1.38
C PHE A 37 2.32 -8.28 1.88
N TRP A 38 1.88 -7.28 1.11
CA TRP A 38 0.68 -6.52 1.43
C TRP A 38 -0.20 -6.33 0.20
N ILE A 39 -1.46 -6.75 0.30
CA ILE A 39 -2.53 -6.44 -0.66
C ILE A 39 -3.44 -5.36 -0.06
N GLN A 40 -3.58 -4.25 -0.76
CA GLN A 40 -4.54 -3.19 -0.47
C GLN A 40 -5.67 -3.19 -1.49
N ASP A 41 -6.90 -3.49 -1.07
CA ASP A 41 -8.08 -3.22 -1.87
C ASP A 41 -8.60 -1.79 -1.59
N THR A 42 -8.49 -0.94 -2.61
CA THR A 42 -8.90 0.47 -2.57
C THR A 42 -10.17 0.73 -3.39
N GLY A 43 -10.89 -0.32 -3.80
CA GLY A 43 -12.09 -0.23 -4.64
C GLY A 43 -13.23 0.62 -4.06
N LYS A 44 -13.34 0.72 -2.72
CA LYS A 44 -14.30 1.62 -2.06
C LYS A 44 -13.67 2.81 -1.34
N LEU A 45 -12.37 3.04 -1.51
CA LEU A 45 -11.67 4.19 -0.91
C LEU A 45 -12.27 5.53 -1.39
N GLY A 46 -12.80 5.55 -2.62
CA GLY A 46 -13.23 6.78 -3.28
C GLY A 46 -12.06 7.71 -3.58
N ARG A 47 -12.35 8.93 -4.02
CA ARG A 47 -11.31 9.94 -4.28
C ARG A 47 -10.69 10.42 -2.97
N VAL A 48 -9.36 10.35 -2.92
CA VAL A 48 -8.53 10.90 -1.84
C VAL A 48 -7.87 12.18 -2.35
N SER A 49 -7.75 13.18 -1.48
CA SER A 49 -6.99 14.39 -1.81
C SER A 49 -5.49 14.07 -1.87
N GLU A 50 -4.74 14.89 -2.58
CA GLU A 50 -3.30 14.74 -2.70
C GLU A 50 -2.61 14.90 -1.34
N GLU A 51 -2.99 15.91 -0.55
CA GLU A 51 -2.53 16.15 0.82
C GLU A 51 -2.67 14.91 1.73
N GLU A 52 -3.81 14.20 1.63
CA GLU A 52 -4.02 13.01 2.45
C GLU A 52 -3.17 11.83 1.98
N LEU A 53 -3.00 11.69 0.67
CA LEU A 53 -2.17 10.64 0.11
C LEU A 53 -0.68 10.87 0.43
N GLU A 54 -0.23 12.12 0.38
CA GLU A 54 1.11 12.54 0.79
C GLU A 54 1.36 12.25 2.27
N PHE A 55 0.43 12.63 3.15
CA PHE A 55 0.52 12.32 4.58
C PHE A 55 0.69 10.81 4.82
N VAL A 56 -0.17 9.99 4.20
CA VAL A 56 -0.12 8.54 4.38
C VAL A 56 1.17 7.93 3.82
N ILE A 57 1.66 8.41 2.68
CA ILE A 57 2.93 7.94 2.12
C ILE A 57 4.10 8.32 3.03
N ALA A 58 4.15 9.55 3.54
CA ALA A 58 5.19 10.00 4.46
C ALA A 58 5.22 9.18 5.77
N GLU A 59 4.06 8.78 6.29
CA GLU A 59 3.95 7.93 7.48
C GLU A 59 4.36 6.47 7.22
N LEU A 60 3.88 5.88 6.12
CA LEU A 60 4.05 4.45 5.85
C LEU A 60 5.39 4.11 5.24
N LEU A 61 5.95 4.97 4.40
CA LEU A 61 7.12 4.61 3.59
C LEU A 61 8.38 4.35 4.43
N PRO A 62 8.74 5.17 5.43
CA PRO A 62 9.89 4.86 6.30
C PRO A 62 9.68 3.56 7.08
N VAL A 63 8.44 3.29 7.50
CA VAL A 63 8.09 2.09 8.26
C VAL A 63 8.17 0.84 7.37
N ALA A 64 7.68 0.93 6.14
CA ALA A 64 7.76 -0.13 5.16
C ALA A 64 9.22 -0.43 4.77
N ALA A 65 10.05 0.60 4.60
CA ALA A 65 11.46 0.45 4.26
C ALA A 65 12.29 -0.20 5.39
N ALA A 66 11.84 -0.04 6.65
CA ALA A 66 12.46 -0.66 7.81
C ALA A 66 11.87 -2.03 8.18
N SER A 67 10.83 -2.49 7.49
CA SER A 67 10.17 -3.78 7.76
C SER A 67 10.61 -4.86 6.77
N SER A 68 10.05 -6.06 6.91
CA SER A 68 10.25 -7.18 5.98
C SER A 68 9.47 -7.01 4.67
N LEU A 69 8.75 -5.90 4.45
CA LEU A 69 7.88 -5.73 3.30
C LEU A 69 8.70 -5.73 2.01
N THR A 70 8.36 -6.61 1.07
CA THR A 70 9.03 -6.71 -0.24
C THR A 70 8.09 -6.40 -1.40
N ARG A 71 6.78 -6.68 -1.25
CA ARG A 71 5.78 -6.43 -2.30
C ARG A 71 4.50 -5.81 -1.74
N LEU A 72 4.09 -4.72 -2.38
CA LEU A 72 2.80 -4.05 -2.18
C LEU A 72 1.97 -4.15 -3.46
N ALA A 73 0.85 -4.87 -3.38
CA ALA A 73 -0.14 -4.95 -4.43
C ALA A 73 -1.32 -4.02 -4.09
N ARG A 74 -1.65 -3.09 -4.99
CA ARG A 74 -2.82 -2.22 -4.82
C ARG A 74 -3.89 -2.54 -5.85
N ILE A 75 -5.07 -2.91 -5.38
CA ILE A 75 -6.25 -3.14 -6.21
C ILE A 75 -7.05 -1.83 -6.25
N SER A 76 -7.25 -1.30 -7.46
CA SER A 76 -8.04 -0.09 -7.67
C SER A 76 -8.72 -0.16 -9.03
N THR A 77 -9.94 0.34 -9.09
CA THR A 77 -10.67 0.60 -10.34
C THR A 77 -10.70 2.09 -10.70
N ASP A 78 -10.23 2.96 -9.81
CA ASP A 78 -10.15 4.41 -10.03
C ASP A 78 -8.78 4.78 -10.61
N GLU A 79 -8.74 5.06 -11.91
CA GLU A 79 -7.51 5.39 -12.64
C GLU A 79 -6.82 6.65 -12.12
N THR A 80 -7.57 7.65 -11.66
CA THR A 80 -7.01 8.89 -11.11
C THR A 80 -6.26 8.63 -9.81
N ASN A 81 -6.83 7.81 -8.92
CA ASN A 81 -6.13 7.40 -7.70
C ASN A 81 -4.89 6.57 -8.02
N MET A 82 -4.96 5.71 -9.06
CA MET A 82 -3.82 4.92 -9.49
C MET A 82 -2.66 5.78 -9.98
N GLU A 83 -2.95 6.80 -10.79
CA GLU A 83 -1.95 7.74 -11.33
C GLU A 83 -1.30 8.57 -10.22
N LYS A 84 -2.11 9.17 -9.33
CA LYS A 84 -1.61 9.94 -8.18
C LYS A 84 -0.68 9.13 -7.30
N PHE A 85 -1.09 7.89 -6.98
CA PHE A 85 -0.26 7.00 -6.18
C PHE A 85 1.04 6.62 -6.91
N ARG A 86 0.98 6.33 -8.22
CA ARG A 86 2.18 6.02 -9.02
C ARG A 86 3.17 7.18 -9.00
N ARG A 87 2.68 8.42 -9.15
CA ARG A 87 3.50 9.62 -9.11
C ARG A 87 4.17 9.79 -7.74
N LEU A 88 3.38 9.85 -6.67
CA LEU A 88 3.88 10.08 -5.32
C LEU A 88 4.78 8.94 -4.81
N ALA A 89 4.40 7.68 -5.06
CA ALA A 89 5.23 6.54 -4.69
C ALA A 89 6.52 6.48 -5.51
N GLY A 90 6.49 6.90 -6.78
CA GLY A 90 7.68 7.00 -7.62
C GLY A 90 8.66 8.06 -7.12
N GLU A 91 8.15 9.24 -6.78
CA GLU A 91 8.93 10.33 -6.16
C GLU A 91 9.55 9.85 -4.84
N ALA A 92 8.75 9.25 -3.96
CA ALA A 92 9.21 8.82 -2.65
C ALA A 92 10.17 7.61 -2.70
N LYS A 93 10.04 6.72 -3.71
CA LYS A 93 10.98 5.61 -3.94
C LYS A 93 12.35 6.11 -4.45
N ALA A 94 12.38 7.21 -5.20
CA ALA A 94 13.64 7.84 -5.58
C ALA A 94 14.42 8.35 -4.35
N GLU A 95 13.73 8.66 -3.26
CA GLU A 95 14.32 9.11 -1.99
C GLU A 95 14.65 7.97 -1.03
N LEU A 96 13.90 6.86 -1.06
CA LEU A 96 14.01 5.74 -0.12
C LEU A 96 14.23 4.41 -0.86
N ASN A 97 15.46 3.91 -0.71
CA ASN A 97 16.06 2.68 -1.24
C ASN A 97 15.11 1.60 -1.83
N ASP A 98 15.51 1.06 -2.98
CA ASP A 98 14.71 0.44 -4.05
C ASP A 98 14.02 -0.92 -3.73
N SER A 99 14.03 -1.35 -2.47
CA SER A 99 13.76 -2.75 -2.05
C SER A 99 12.29 -3.20 -2.13
N ILE A 100 11.33 -2.27 -2.03
CA ILE A 100 9.90 -2.60 -2.08
C ILE A 100 9.40 -2.50 -3.51
N GLN A 101 8.86 -3.60 -4.03
CA GLN A 101 8.15 -3.60 -5.31
C GLN A 101 6.70 -3.20 -5.11
N VAL A 102 6.21 -2.26 -5.91
CA VAL A 102 4.83 -1.79 -5.84
C VAL A 102 4.17 -1.99 -7.19
N ARG A 103 3.02 -2.66 -7.23
CA ARG A 103 2.27 -2.88 -8.46
C ARG A 103 0.77 -2.70 -8.23
N GLN A 104 0.09 -2.22 -9.27
CA GLN A 104 -1.35 -1.98 -9.23
C GLN A 104 -2.09 -2.98 -10.12
N PHE A 105 -3.27 -3.39 -9.68
CA PHE A 105 -4.08 -4.45 -10.28
C PHE A 105 -5.55 -4.02 -10.33
N ARG A 106 -6.32 -4.66 -11.21
CA ARG A 106 -7.78 -4.46 -11.28
C ARG A 106 -8.53 -5.48 -10.43
N THR A 107 -7.91 -6.63 -10.16
CA THR A 107 -8.54 -7.72 -9.42
C THR A 107 -7.64 -8.30 -8.34
N TYR A 108 -8.28 -8.88 -7.32
CA TYR A 108 -7.58 -9.63 -6.27
C TYR A 108 -6.78 -10.81 -6.82
N ARG A 109 -7.32 -11.52 -7.82
CA ARG A 109 -6.67 -12.66 -8.46
C ARG A 109 -5.30 -12.27 -9.04
N GLU A 110 -5.25 -11.20 -9.83
CA GLU A 110 -3.99 -10.72 -10.43
C GLU A 110 -2.97 -10.30 -9.36
N ALA A 111 -3.44 -9.68 -8.26
CA ALA A 111 -2.60 -9.27 -7.15
C ALA A 111 -1.97 -10.48 -6.43
N VAL A 112 -2.76 -11.51 -6.15
CA VAL A 112 -2.28 -12.75 -5.54
C VAL A 112 -1.31 -13.49 -6.45
N GLU A 113 -1.66 -13.65 -7.73
CA GLU A 113 -0.79 -14.30 -8.72
C GLU A 113 0.59 -13.63 -8.77
N TRP A 114 0.63 -12.30 -8.73
CA TRP A 114 1.90 -11.56 -8.69
C TRP A 114 2.65 -11.73 -7.36
N ILE A 115 1.97 -11.77 -6.22
CA ILE A 115 2.63 -12.02 -4.92
C ILE A 115 3.22 -13.43 -4.87
N GLU A 116 2.53 -14.41 -5.44
CA GLU A 116 2.95 -15.82 -5.44
C GLU A 116 4.03 -16.13 -6.50
N GLN A 117 4.22 -15.27 -7.51
CA GLN A 117 5.31 -15.41 -8.48
C GLN A 117 6.67 -15.43 -7.76
N ARG A 118 7.30 -16.62 -7.71
CA ARG A 118 8.64 -16.80 -7.17
C ARG A 118 9.65 -15.94 -7.93
N LEU A 119 10.50 -15.21 -7.19
CA LEU A 119 11.83 -14.82 -7.68
C LEU A 119 12.75 -16.04 -7.63
#